data_AF-A0AB37U8M1-F1
#
_entry.id   AF-A0AB37U8M1-F1
#
_cell.length_a   1.000
_cell.length_b   1.000
_cell.length_c   1.000
_cell.angle_alpha   90.00
_cell.angle_beta   90.00
_cell.angle_gamma   90.00
#
_symmetry.space_group_name_H-M   'P 1'
#
loop_
_entity.id
_entity.type
_entity.pdbx_description
1 polymer ?
#
loop_
_entity_poly.entity_id
_entity_poly.type
_entity_poly.pdbx_seq_one_letter_code
_entity_poly.pdbx_strand_id
1 'polypeptide(L)'
;MGCVDRASGRRSLHQALDCNRYRRQKSVWWIDAGNGDRHGQVLVGSSLSIDPNDYRLTKLGCLSLPSPGIQAPELLVDKPEELQENRLSCAELARLDRQSPIVNAQAATIAADLALDLVNGELTRFAAYFDLRSGTKYQYITPKAVNDAITTLALR
;
A
#
# COMPACT_ATOMS: atom_id res chain seq x y z
N MET A 1 4.00 -4.55 -8.08
CA MET A 1 4.04 -5.08 -6.69
C MET A 1 5.25 -4.49 -5.99
N GLY A 2 5.08 -4.00 -4.77
CA GLY A 2 6.15 -3.49 -3.90
C GLY A 2 6.24 -4.34 -2.63
N CYS A 3 7.11 -5.34 -2.65
CA CYS A 3 7.45 -6.17 -1.49
C CYS A 3 8.86 -5.81 -1.01
N VAL A 4 9.07 -4.51 -0.83
CA VAL A 4 10.37 -3.94 -0.45
C VAL A 4 10.43 -3.77 1.06
N ASP A 5 11.62 -3.93 1.59
CA ASP A 5 11.88 -4.02 3.02
C ASP A 5 12.40 -2.70 3.63
N ARG A 6 12.56 -1.64 2.83
CA ARG A 6 13.06 -0.34 3.26
C ARG A 6 12.25 0.81 2.68
N ALA A 7 12.20 1.92 3.42
CA ALA A 7 11.61 3.17 2.98
C ALA A 7 12.28 3.72 1.71
N SER A 8 13.60 3.54 1.52
CA SER A 8 14.29 3.93 0.27
C SER A 8 13.71 3.25 -0.97
N GLY A 9 13.46 1.94 -0.91
CA GLY A 9 12.81 1.20 -2.00
C GLY A 9 11.37 1.69 -2.24
N ARG A 10 10.63 1.96 -1.16
CA ARG A 10 9.26 2.52 -1.25
C ARG A 10 9.27 3.93 -1.86
N ARG A 11 10.27 4.77 -1.55
CA ARG A 11 10.47 6.08 -2.19
C ARG A 11 10.68 5.94 -3.70
N SER A 12 11.51 4.99 -4.16
CA SER A 12 11.69 4.73 -5.59
C SER A 12 10.40 4.29 -6.28
N LEU A 13 9.61 3.41 -5.64
CA LEU A 13 8.31 2.98 -6.17
C LEU A 13 7.30 4.13 -6.22
N HIS A 14 7.27 4.96 -5.18
CA HIS A 14 6.42 6.14 -5.11
C HIS A 14 6.78 7.15 -6.22
N GLN A 15 8.07 7.43 -6.42
CA GLN A 15 8.56 8.30 -7.49
C GLN A 15 8.23 7.76 -8.88
N ALA A 16 8.25 6.44 -9.09
CA ALA A 16 7.89 5.83 -10.37
C ALA A 16 6.44 6.13 -10.80
N LEU A 17 5.55 6.46 -9.86
CA LEU A 17 4.18 6.89 -10.18
C LEU A 17 4.10 8.27 -10.83
N ASP A 18 5.18 9.06 -10.88
CA ASP A 18 5.20 10.34 -11.60
C ASP A 18 4.93 10.15 -13.11
N CYS A 19 5.23 8.97 -13.67
CA CYS A 19 4.86 8.64 -15.05
C CYS A 19 3.34 8.70 -15.30
N ASN A 20 2.52 8.68 -14.26
CA ASN A 20 1.07 8.82 -14.34
C ASN A 20 0.58 10.29 -14.23
N ARG A 21 1.45 11.27 -13.94
CA ARG A 21 1.07 12.64 -13.56
C ARG A 21 0.11 13.30 -14.55
N TYR A 22 0.40 13.20 -15.85
CA TYR A 22 -0.41 13.82 -16.91
C TYR A 22 -1.41 12.87 -17.56
N ARG A 23 -1.57 11.66 -17.04
CA ARG A 23 -2.48 10.66 -17.61
C ARG A 23 -3.83 10.67 -16.88
N ARG A 24 -4.92 10.78 -17.65
CA ARG A 24 -6.29 10.64 -17.15
C ARG A 24 -6.57 9.22 -16.62
N GLN A 25 -6.07 8.21 -17.31
CA GLN A 25 -6.12 6.81 -16.88
C GLN A 25 -4.72 6.37 -16.44
N LYS A 26 -4.60 5.82 -15.24
CA LYS A 26 -3.32 5.44 -14.66
C LYS A 26 -2.88 4.09 -15.21
N SER A 27 -1.71 4.04 -15.85
CA SER A 27 -1.16 2.82 -16.46
C SER A 27 -0.25 2.06 -15.51
N VAL A 28 0.31 2.74 -14.50
CA VAL A 28 1.14 2.11 -13.47
C VAL A 28 0.39 2.13 -12.15
N TRP A 29 0.32 0.97 -11.50
CA TRP A 29 -0.28 0.81 -10.18
C TRP A 29 0.74 0.19 -9.23
N TRP A 30 0.73 0.67 -8.00
CA TRP A 30 1.56 0.15 -6.93
C TRP A 30 0.68 -0.51 -5.87
N ILE A 31 0.92 -1.80 -5.65
CA ILE A 31 0.42 -2.56 -4.50
C ILE A 31 1.61 -2.73 -3.55
N ASP A 32 1.61 -2.03 -2.42
CA ASP A 32 2.57 -2.23 -1.34
C ASP A 32 2.07 -3.33 -0.42
N ALA A 33 2.96 -4.25 -0.04
CA ALA A 33 2.68 -5.25 0.98
C ALA A 33 3.75 -5.13 2.07
N GLY A 34 3.34 -4.63 3.23
CA GLY A 34 4.20 -4.47 4.40
C GLY A 34 3.69 -5.30 5.57
N ASN A 35 4.60 -5.90 6.32
CA ASN A 35 4.24 -6.68 7.51
C ASN A 35 5.29 -6.53 8.61
N GLY A 36 4.81 -6.55 9.85
CA GLY A 36 5.59 -6.71 11.07
C GLY A 36 5.53 -8.17 11.55
N ASP A 37 5.66 -8.36 12.86
CA ASP A 37 5.67 -9.69 13.48
C ASP A 37 4.32 -10.43 13.35
N ARG A 38 3.21 -9.73 13.65
CA ARG A 38 1.86 -10.33 13.68
C ARG A 38 0.79 -9.50 12.98
N HIS A 39 1.17 -8.37 12.41
CA HIS A 39 0.27 -7.46 11.73
C HIS A 39 0.91 -6.98 10.43
N GLY A 40 0.10 -6.39 9.56
CA GLY A 40 0.59 -5.80 8.34
C GLY A 40 -0.49 -5.02 7.62
N GLN A 41 -0.11 -4.52 6.46
CA GLN A 41 -1.00 -3.79 5.58
C GLN A 41 -0.68 -4.10 4.12
N VAL A 42 -1.73 -4.01 3.30
CA VAL A 42 -1.62 -4.03 1.86
C VAL A 42 -2.36 -2.83 1.30
N LEU A 43 -1.67 -1.99 0.54
CA LEU A 43 -2.20 -0.73 0.03
C LEU A 43 -2.07 -0.71 -1.49
N VAL A 44 -3.10 -0.28 -2.20
CA VAL A 44 -3.08 -0.13 -3.67
C VAL A 44 -3.36 1.29 -4.09
N GLY A 45 -2.57 1.81 -5.02
CA GLY A 45 -2.71 3.18 -5.51
C GLY A 45 -1.87 3.48 -6.73
N SER A 46 -2.14 4.62 -7.36
CA SER A 46 -1.56 4.99 -8.65
C SER A 46 -1.36 6.49 -8.86
N SER A 47 -1.85 7.32 -7.94
CA SER A 47 -1.82 8.79 -8.03
C SER A 47 -0.96 9.41 -6.95
N LEU A 48 -0.23 10.46 -7.32
CA LEU A 48 0.50 11.33 -6.41
C LEU A 48 -0.28 12.61 -6.04
N SER A 49 -1.53 12.74 -6.51
CA SER A 49 -2.33 13.94 -6.24
C SER A 49 -2.86 13.96 -4.82
N ILE A 50 -2.93 15.15 -4.22
CA ILE A 50 -3.63 15.39 -2.96
C ILE A 50 -4.94 16.16 -3.16
N ASP A 51 -5.30 16.46 -4.42
CA ASP A 51 -6.58 17.10 -4.74
C ASP A 51 -7.70 16.03 -4.79
N PRO A 52 -8.74 16.13 -3.94
CA PRO A 52 -9.91 15.26 -4.00
C PRO A 52 -10.53 15.13 -5.40
N ASN A 53 -10.48 16.20 -6.21
CA ASN A 53 -11.12 16.25 -7.52
C ASN A 53 -10.43 15.35 -8.57
N ASP A 54 -9.18 14.94 -8.32
CA ASP A 54 -8.45 14.02 -9.17
C ASP A 54 -8.87 12.55 -8.99
N TYR A 55 -9.71 12.27 -8.00
CA TYR A 55 -10.20 10.94 -7.66
C TYR A 55 -11.65 10.76 -8.12
N ARG A 56 -11.83 10.46 -9.41
CA ARG A 56 -13.16 10.26 -10.00
C ARG A 56 -13.60 8.80 -9.86
N LEU A 57 -14.56 8.58 -8.98
CA LEU A 57 -15.27 7.30 -8.89
C LEU A 57 -16.33 7.24 -10.00
N THR A 58 -16.25 6.20 -10.83
CA THR A 58 -17.22 5.97 -11.91
C THR A 58 -18.06 4.73 -11.58
N LYS A 59 -19.18 4.53 -12.31
CA LYS A 59 -19.95 3.28 -12.20
C LYS A 59 -19.14 2.03 -12.58
N LEU A 60 -18.03 2.22 -13.30
CA LEU A 60 -17.10 1.17 -13.72
C LEU A 60 -15.88 1.05 -12.79
N GLY A 61 -15.94 1.68 -11.60
CA GLY A 61 -14.84 1.66 -10.63
C GLY A 61 -14.00 2.95 -10.61
N CYS A 62 -12.79 2.83 -10.05
CA CYS A 62 -11.91 3.95 -9.76
C CYS A 62 -10.78 4.07 -10.80
N LEU A 63 -10.60 5.25 -11.41
CA LEU A 63 -9.57 5.47 -12.43
C LEU A 63 -8.17 5.73 -11.84
N SER A 64 -8.11 6.12 -10.57
CA SER A 64 -6.92 6.51 -9.84
C SER A 64 -7.17 6.38 -8.34
N LEU A 65 -6.21 5.90 -7.57
CA LEU A 65 -6.27 5.87 -6.11
C LEU A 65 -5.02 6.53 -5.52
N PRO A 66 -5.10 7.15 -4.32
CA PRO A 66 -3.92 7.74 -3.69
C PRO A 66 -2.84 6.69 -3.57
N SER A 67 -1.59 7.01 -3.90
CA SER A 67 -0.49 6.05 -3.78
C SER A 67 -0.35 5.52 -2.35
N PRO A 68 0.21 4.32 -2.13
CA PRO A 68 0.53 3.83 -0.79
C PRO A 68 1.32 4.84 0.06
N GLY A 69 2.23 5.60 -0.55
CA GLY A 69 2.97 6.67 0.15
C GLY A 69 2.15 7.92 0.51
N ILE A 70 0.98 8.13 -0.09
CA ILE A 70 0.01 9.15 0.37
C ILE A 70 -0.89 8.57 1.46
N GLN A 71 -1.35 7.33 1.29
CA GLN A 71 -2.20 6.64 2.26
C GLN A 71 -1.49 6.42 3.60
N ALA A 72 -0.18 6.14 3.57
CA ALA A 72 0.66 5.85 4.71
C ALA A 72 2.05 6.53 4.54
N PRO A 73 2.18 7.84 4.80
CA PRO A 73 3.42 8.59 4.57
C PRO A 73 4.63 8.06 5.34
N GLU A 74 4.41 7.43 6.49
CA GLU A 74 5.45 6.79 7.30
C GLU A 74 6.20 5.67 6.56
N LEU A 75 5.62 5.12 5.48
CA LEU A 75 6.29 4.16 4.60
C LEU A 75 7.49 4.74 3.85
N LEU A 76 7.54 6.06 3.69
CA LEU A 76 8.59 6.77 2.96
C LEU A 76 9.67 7.33 3.89
N VAL A 77 9.49 7.17 5.21
CA VAL A 77 10.41 7.65 6.24
C VAL A 77 11.29 6.49 6.71
N ASP A 78 12.60 6.67 6.64
CA ASP A 78 13.55 5.66 7.13
C ASP A 78 13.35 5.47 8.64
N LYS A 79 13.17 4.22 9.07
CA LYS A 79 13.06 3.88 10.50
C LYS A 79 14.43 3.54 11.09
N PRO A 80 14.67 3.77 12.40
CA PRO A 80 15.95 3.47 13.03
C PRO A 80 16.45 2.03 12.79
N GLU A 81 15.54 1.06 12.81
CA GLU A 81 15.82 -0.35 12.51
C GLU A 81 16.24 -0.62 11.06
N GLU A 82 15.87 0.26 10.12
CA GLU A 82 16.23 0.12 8.70
C GLU A 82 17.66 0.59 8.39
N LEU A 83 18.22 1.45 9.25
CA LEU A 83 19.53 2.06 9.12
C LEU A 83 20.66 1.22 9.74
N GLN A 84 20.34 0.13 10.45
CA GLN A 84 21.33 -0.76 11.04
C GLN A 84 22.00 -1.63 9.97
N GLU A 85 23.34 -1.73 10.00
CA GLU A 85 24.11 -2.53 9.04
C GLU A 85 23.78 -4.04 9.12
N ASN A 86 23.43 -4.54 10.31
CA ASN A 86 23.11 -5.96 10.57
C ASN A 86 21.60 -6.26 10.56
N ARG A 87 20.81 -5.45 9.84
CA ARG A 87 19.37 -5.65 9.73
C ARG A 87 19.04 -6.93 8.97
N LEU A 88 18.15 -7.73 9.55
CA LEU A 88 17.58 -8.91 8.92
C LEU A 88 16.36 -8.54 8.07
N SER A 89 16.28 -9.08 6.87
CA SER A 89 15.10 -9.05 6.02
C SER A 89 13.94 -9.85 6.64
N CYS A 90 12.71 -9.62 6.17
CA CYS A 90 11.55 -10.40 6.61
C CYS A 90 11.74 -11.91 6.36
N ALA A 91 12.46 -12.28 5.29
CA ALA A 91 12.80 -13.67 5.00
C ALA A 91 13.77 -14.26 6.02
N GLU A 92 14.75 -13.48 6.47
CA GLU A 92 15.70 -13.90 7.50
C GLU A 92 15.07 -13.94 8.90
N LEU A 93 14.21 -12.98 9.22
CA LEU A 93 13.44 -12.98 10.47
C LEU A 93 12.50 -14.19 10.57
N ALA A 94 11.87 -14.58 9.46
CA ALA A 94 11.05 -15.79 9.40
C ALA A 94 11.88 -17.07 9.63
N ARG A 95 13.11 -17.14 9.11
CA ARG A 95 14.03 -18.27 9.37
C ARG A 95 14.47 -18.39 10.83
N LEU A 96 14.43 -17.29 11.58
CA LEU A 96 14.79 -17.22 12.98
C LEU A 96 13.58 -17.32 13.92
N ASP A 97 12.39 -17.67 13.40
CA ASP A 97 11.13 -17.72 14.12
C ASP A 97 10.75 -16.40 14.85
N ARG A 98 11.29 -15.27 14.38
CA ARG A 98 11.04 -13.92 14.94
C ARG A 98 9.89 -13.18 14.28
N GLN A 99 9.42 -13.67 13.15
CA GLN A 99 8.19 -13.23 12.50
C GLN A 99 7.37 -14.47 12.16
N SER A 100 6.06 -14.42 12.42
CA SER A 100 5.16 -15.51 12.04
C SER A 100 5.15 -15.69 10.51
N PRO A 101 5.51 -16.85 9.94
CA PRO A 101 5.43 -17.07 8.49
C PRO A 101 4.03 -16.85 7.91
N ILE A 102 3.00 -17.00 8.75
CA ILE A 102 1.60 -16.77 8.40
C ILE A 102 1.35 -15.30 8.04
N VAL A 103 2.06 -14.34 8.66
CA VAL A 103 1.88 -12.92 8.38
C VAL A 103 2.31 -12.57 6.94
N ASN A 104 3.39 -13.18 6.46
CA ASN A 104 3.88 -13.03 5.09
C ASN A 104 2.88 -13.65 4.10
N ALA A 105 2.38 -14.84 4.41
CA ALA A 105 1.39 -15.53 3.58
C ALA A 105 0.08 -14.74 3.49
N GLN A 106 -0.39 -14.15 4.59
CA GLN A 106 -1.58 -13.30 4.61
C GLN A 106 -1.38 -12.03 3.79
N ALA A 107 -0.24 -11.33 3.94
CA ALA A 107 0.09 -10.16 3.12
C ALA A 107 0.09 -10.52 1.63
N ALA A 108 0.76 -11.62 1.26
CA ALA A 108 0.83 -12.08 -0.13
C ALA A 108 -0.55 -12.45 -0.69
N THR A 109 -1.39 -13.12 0.12
CA THR A 109 -2.75 -13.51 -0.27
C THR A 109 -3.60 -12.29 -0.55
N ILE A 110 -3.61 -11.32 0.37
CA ILE A 110 -4.38 -10.07 0.19
C ILE A 110 -3.84 -9.28 -1.01
N ALA A 111 -2.53 -9.20 -1.20
CA ALA A 111 -1.92 -8.49 -2.32
C ALA A 111 -2.24 -9.14 -3.67
N ALA A 112 -2.28 -10.47 -3.74
CA ALA A 112 -2.67 -11.21 -4.94
C ALA A 112 -4.16 -11.02 -5.27
N ASP A 113 -5.02 -11.06 -4.26
CA ASP A 113 -6.45 -10.84 -4.38
C ASP A 113 -6.76 -9.41 -4.88
N LEU A 114 -6.15 -8.38 -4.29
CA LEU A 114 -6.27 -7.00 -4.80
C LEU A 114 -5.69 -6.81 -6.20
N ALA A 115 -4.62 -7.55 -6.55
CA ALA A 115 -4.08 -7.52 -7.90
C ALA A 115 -5.04 -8.13 -8.92
N LEU A 116 -5.70 -9.24 -8.57
CA LEU A 116 -6.70 -9.89 -9.41
C LEU A 116 -7.90 -8.96 -9.63
N ASP A 117 -8.45 -8.39 -8.56
CA ASP A 117 -9.54 -7.42 -8.62
C ASP A 117 -9.15 -6.21 -9.49
N LEU A 118 -7.93 -5.70 -9.36
CA LEU A 118 -7.43 -4.58 -10.15
C LEU A 118 -7.35 -4.92 -11.65
N VAL A 119 -6.81 -6.09 -12.01
CA VAL A 119 -6.67 -6.52 -13.41
C VAL A 119 -8.04 -6.79 -14.05
N ASN A 120 -8.99 -7.33 -13.28
CA ASN A 120 -10.36 -7.57 -13.76
C ASN A 120 -11.22 -6.31 -13.80
N GLY A 121 -10.77 -5.20 -13.20
CA GLY A 121 -11.57 -3.98 -13.07
C GLY A 121 -12.68 -4.08 -12.00
N GLU A 122 -12.52 -5.00 -11.05
CA GLU A 122 -13.48 -5.32 -9.99
C GLU A 122 -13.06 -4.75 -8.62
N LEU A 123 -11.98 -3.98 -8.58
CA LEU A 123 -11.44 -3.42 -7.35
C LEU A 123 -12.49 -2.58 -6.59
N THR A 124 -12.91 -3.08 -5.43
CA THR A 124 -13.85 -2.41 -4.51
C THR A 124 -13.19 -1.85 -3.26
N ARG A 125 -11.97 -2.28 -2.97
CA ARG A 125 -11.17 -1.95 -1.78
C ARG A 125 -9.76 -1.54 -2.18
N PHE A 126 -9.18 -0.58 -1.46
CA PHE A 126 -7.86 -0.04 -1.80
C PHE A 126 -6.82 -0.13 -0.68
N ALA A 127 -7.25 -0.53 0.51
CA ALA A 127 -6.36 -0.84 1.62
C ALA A 127 -6.90 -2.00 2.43
N ALA A 128 -5.99 -2.77 3.01
CA ALA A 128 -6.27 -3.80 3.98
C ALA A 128 -5.26 -3.68 5.12
N TYR A 129 -5.74 -3.70 6.35
CA TYR A 129 -4.93 -3.75 7.56
C TYR A 129 -5.30 -5.02 8.29
N PHE A 130 -4.32 -5.81 8.68
CA PHE A 130 -4.57 -7.09 9.31
C PHE A 130 -3.67 -7.33 10.50
N ASP A 131 -4.19 -8.10 11.44
CA ASP A 131 -3.46 -8.60 12.59
C ASP A 131 -3.96 -10.01 12.91
N LEU A 132 -3.04 -10.92 13.21
CA LEU A 132 -3.34 -12.35 13.37
C LEU A 132 -4.30 -12.64 14.54
N ARG A 133 -4.54 -11.69 15.45
CA ARG A 133 -5.47 -11.85 16.57
C ARG A 133 -6.80 -11.16 16.31
N SER A 134 -6.78 -9.97 15.72
CA SER A 134 -7.96 -9.11 15.55
C SER A 134 -8.62 -9.22 14.16
N GLY A 135 -7.99 -9.89 13.21
CA GLY A 135 -8.53 -10.14 11.87
C GLY A 135 -8.10 -9.08 10.85
N THR A 136 -8.90 -8.90 9.80
CA THR A 136 -8.60 -8.00 8.69
C THR A 136 -9.68 -6.93 8.56
N LYS A 137 -9.25 -5.67 8.48
CA LYS A 137 -10.07 -4.50 8.18
C LYS A 137 -9.73 -3.99 6.79
N TYR A 138 -10.76 -3.86 5.95
CA TYR A 138 -10.63 -3.29 4.61
C TYR A 138 -11.08 -1.83 4.57
N GLN A 139 -10.44 -1.05 3.69
CA GLN A 139 -10.88 0.28 3.31
C GLN A 139 -11.47 0.21 1.90
N TYR A 140 -12.79 0.41 1.83
CA TYR A 140 -13.54 0.39 0.59
C TYR A 140 -13.41 1.70 -0.17
N ILE A 141 -13.44 1.62 -1.49
CA ILE A 141 -13.36 2.76 -2.39
C ILE A 141 -14.67 3.56 -2.27
N THR A 142 -14.61 4.64 -1.50
CA THR A 142 -15.70 5.60 -1.33
C THR A 142 -15.11 7.01 -1.37
N PRO A 143 -15.88 8.05 -1.75
CA PRO A 143 -15.37 9.41 -1.78
C PRO A 143 -14.79 9.83 -0.43
N LYS A 144 -15.47 9.47 0.67
CA LYS A 144 -15.01 9.74 2.02
C LYS A 144 -13.67 9.06 2.32
N ALA A 145 -13.56 7.75 2.08
CA ALA A 145 -12.35 7.01 2.40
C ALA A 145 -11.14 7.48 1.59
N VAL A 146 -11.34 7.83 0.31
CA VAL A 146 -10.28 8.42 -0.53
C VAL A 146 -9.86 9.79 -0.01
N ASN A 147 -10.84 10.63 0.38
CA ASN A 147 -10.57 11.93 0.97
C ASN A 147 -9.81 11.81 2.31
N ASP A 148 -10.19 10.87 3.17
CA ASP A 148 -9.50 10.64 4.44
C ASP A 148 -8.03 10.23 4.18
N ALA A 149 -7.78 9.40 3.17
CA ALA A 149 -6.45 8.94 2.80
C ALA A 149 -5.53 10.05 2.27
N ILE A 150 -6.06 11.05 1.55
CA ILE A 150 -5.27 12.23 1.11
C ILE A 150 -5.12 13.28 2.21
N THR A 151 -6.11 13.41 3.11
CA THR A 151 -6.11 14.42 4.18
C THR A 151 -5.17 14.06 5.33
N THR A 152 -4.80 12.78 5.45
CA THR A 152 -3.79 12.31 6.43
C THR A 152 -2.43 13.04 6.26
N LEU A 153 -2.18 13.65 5.10
CA LEU A 153 -1.03 14.52 4.81
C LEU A 153 -1.19 15.99 5.26
N ALA A 154 -2.43 16.50 5.42
CA ALA A 154 -2.70 17.92 5.64
C ALA A 154 -2.77 18.34 7.13
N LEU A 155 -2.71 17.37 8.04
CA LEU A 155 -2.77 17.58 9.50
C LEU A 155 -1.40 17.37 10.20
N ARG A 156 -0.30 17.40 9.43
CA ARG A 156 1.08 17.34 9.95
C ARG A 156 1.91 18.47 9.39
#